data_AF-A0AB36WSK1-F1
#
_entry.id   AF-A0AB36WSK1-F1
#
_cell.length_a   1.000
_cell.length_b   1.000
_cell.length_c   1.000
_cell.angle_alpha   90.00
_cell.angle_beta   90.00
_cell.angle_gamma   90.00
#
_symmetry.space_group_name_H-M   'P 1'
#
loop_
_entity.id
_entity.type
_entity.pdbx_description
1 polymer ?
#
loop_
_entity_poly.entity_id
_entity_poly.type
_entity_poly.pdbx_seq_one_letter_code
_entity_poly.pdbx_strand_id
1 'polypeptide(L)'
;MSSYLNADKTYLTLTPAGIFEAFSQNEPTDEQLALQDLLSYDQTLLAADWLQRYSNDWLQSFIEQGWIEKLSLFLPAPNLPLDQFLPYVVASLSGKRRAAIGSDEGFCLARVGYSQEEADMLSVAAADFSGFMLRQKQRGWAVESQAISFFQQVDLLIPETSFVFLWIDNAGYVLIIDGEPLTNSRAFVELVWALKTSGLRFLN
;
A
#
# COMPACT_ATOMS: atom_id res chain seq x y z
N MET A 1 37.42 -20.73 -7.09
CA MET A 1 36.22 -21.30 -6.43
C MET A 1 35.42 -20.17 -5.81
N SER A 2 34.42 -19.61 -6.51
CA SER A 2 33.32 -18.82 -5.89
C SER A 2 32.22 -18.43 -6.90
N SER A 3 31.91 -19.27 -7.89
CA SER A 3 30.86 -19.00 -8.89
C SER A 3 29.63 -19.90 -8.72
N TYR A 4 29.51 -20.61 -7.59
CA TYR A 4 28.45 -21.60 -7.33
C TYR A 4 27.68 -21.38 -6.01
N LEU A 5 27.76 -20.19 -5.40
CA LEU A 5 27.06 -19.84 -4.15
C LEU A 5 25.77 -19.02 -4.36
N ASN A 6 25.37 -18.77 -5.62
CA ASN A 6 24.21 -17.94 -5.98
C ASN A 6 23.18 -18.69 -6.85
N ALA A 7 23.12 -20.02 -6.76
CA ALA A 7 22.01 -20.77 -7.34
C ALA A 7 20.85 -20.82 -6.33
N ASP A 8 19.67 -20.37 -6.76
CA ASP A 8 18.33 -20.52 -6.14
C ASP A 8 17.96 -19.70 -4.91
N LYS A 9 18.38 -18.44 -4.82
CA LYS A 9 17.67 -17.48 -3.95
C LYS A 9 16.53 -16.81 -4.72
N THR A 10 15.35 -17.42 -4.66
CA THR A 10 14.10 -16.79 -5.11
C THR A 10 13.52 -15.97 -3.96
N TYR A 11 13.40 -14.67 -4.16
CA TYR A 11 12.79 -13.74 -3.23
C TYR A 11 11.32 -13.51 -3.60
N LEU A 12 10.51 -13.11 -2.63
CA LEU A 12 9.09 -12.82 -2.79
C LEU A 12 8.84 -11.35 -2.45
N THR A 13 7.96 -10.71 -3.23
CA THR A 13 7.38 -9.42 -2.89
C THR A 13 5.92 -9.37 -3.36
N LEU A 14 5.20 -8.35 -2.91
CA LEU A 14 3.84 -8.09 -3.35
C LEU A 14 3.84 -7.30 -4.65
N THR A 15 2.88 -7.60 -5.51
CA THR A 15 2.51 -6.73 -6.64
C THR A 15 1.58 -5.61 -6.15
N PRO A 16 1.28 -4.59 -6.96
CA PRO A 16 0.22 -3.63 -6.62
C PRO A 16 -1.13 -4.27 -6.30
N ALA A 17 -1.51 -5.34 -7.02
CA ALA A 17 -2.73 -6.08 -6.72
C ALA A 17 -2.64 -6.79 -5.37
N GLY A 18 -1.48 -7.37 -5.05
CA GLY A 18 -1.23 -7.99 -3.74
C GLY A 18 -1.26 -6.99 -2.59
N ILE A 19 -0.84 -5.74 -2.80
CA ILE A 19 -1.00 -4.67 -1.81
C ILE A 19 -2.49 -4.40 -1.53
N PHE A 20 -3.29 -4.23 -2.59
CA PHE A 20 -4.72 -3.97 -2.43
C PHE A 20 -5.44 -5.11 -1.74
N GLU A 21 -5.06 -6.36 -2.00
CA GLU A 21 -5.62 -7.49 -1.27
C GLU A 21 -5.16 -7.51 0.20
N ALA A 22 -3.85 -7.45 0.43
CA ALA A 22 -3.25 -7.61 1.77
C ALA A 22 -3.73 -6.57 2.78
N PHE A 23 -3.94 -5.33 2.34
CA PHE A 23 -4.27 -4.19 3.21
C PHE A 23 -5.70 -3.66 2.99
N SER A 24 -6.59 -4.51 2.46
CA SER A 24 -7.96 -4.18 2.06
C SER A 24 -8.90 -3.80 3.22
N GLN A 25 -8.62 -4.29 4.43
CA GLN A 25 -9.54 -4.18 5.55
C GLN A 25 -8.84 -4.12 6.91
N ASN A 26 -9.52 -3.51 7.88
CA ASN A 26 -9.03 -3.31 9.25
C ASN A 26 -8.90 -4.60 10.06
N GLU A 27 -9.68 -5.64 9.71
CA GLU A 27 -9.62 -6.96 10.31
C GLU A 27 -9.17 -7.98 9.25
N PRO A 28 -7.85 -8.15 9.03
CA PRO A 28 -7.35 -9.02 7.97
C PRO A 28 -7.61 -10.50 8.26
N THR A 29 -7.82 -11.28 7.19
CA THR A 29 -7.86 -12.76 7.28
C THR A 29 -6.46 -13.35 7.46
N ASP A 30 -6.36 -14.64 7.77
CA ASP A 30 -5.06 -15.33 7.88
C ASP A 30 -4.25 -15.27 6.57
N GLU A 31 -4.92 -15.34 5.41
CA GLU A 31 -4.30 -15.20 4.09
C GLU A 31 -3.77 -13.78 3.87
N GLN A 32 -4.54 -12.77 4.26
CA GLN A 32 -4.11 -11.36 4.18
C GLN A 32 -2.95 -11.09 5.14
N LEU A 33 -3.00 -11.62 6.36
CA LEU A 33 -1.88 -11.54 7.32
C LEU A 33 -0.61 -12.18 6.76
N ALA A 34 -0.72 -13.31 6.06
CA ALA A 34 0.41 -13.92 5.38
C ALA A 34 0.97 -13.01 4.27
N LEU A 35 0.12 -12.41 3.44
CA LEU A 35 0.56 -11.43 2.42
C LEU A 35 1.25 -10.21 3.06
N GLN A 36 0.67 -9.68 4.15
CA GLN A 36 1.26 -8.55 4.87
C GLN A 36 2.64 -8.89 5.45
N ASP A 37 2.88 -10.14 5.88
CA ASP A 37 4.17 -10.58 6.43
C ASP A 37 5.33 -10.38 5.44
N LEU A 38 5.08 -10.44 4.13
CA LEU A 38 6.11 -10.18 3.11
C LEU A 38 6.73 -8.78 3.21
N LEU A 39 6.00 -7.81 3.77
CA LEU A 39 6.45 -6.43 3.95
C LEU A 39 6.79 -6.10 5.41
N SER A 40 6.74 -7.08 6.32
CA SER A 40 7.08 -6.89 7.76
C SER A 40 8.59 -6.83 8.02
N TYR A 41 9.41 -7.16 7.03
CA TYR A 41 10.87 -7.23 7.19
C TYR A 41 11.56 -6.04 6.53
N ASP A 42 12.79 -5.77 6.94
CA ASP A 42 13.68 -4.76 6.35
C ASP A 42 14.24 -5.18 4.97
N GLN A 43 13.79 -6.31 4.45
CA GLN A 43 14.24 -6.92 3.19
C GLN A 43 13.21 -7.91 2.63
N THR A 44 13.31 -8.21 1.34
CA THR A 44 12.46 -9.22 0.68
C THR A 44 12.65 -10.59 1.29
N LEU A 45 11.53 -11.31 1.48
CA LEU A 45 11.54 -12.65 2.05
C LEU A 45 11.97 -13.71 1.02
N LEU A 46 12.75 -14.72 1.44
CA LEU A 46 13.02 -15.88 0.58
C LEU A 46 11.79 -16.78 0.49
N ALA A 47 11.55 -17.36 -0.69
CA ALA A 47 10.49 -18.34 -0.88
C ALA A 47 10.64 -19.56 0.06
N ALA A 48 11.88 -19.97 0.35
CA ALA A 48 12.16 -21.04 1.31
C ALA A 48 11.72 -20.68 2.74
N ASP A 49 11.87 -19.42 3.15
CA ASP A 49 11.50 -18.95 4.49
C ASP A 49 9.99 -18.75 4.62
N TRP A 50 9.30 -18.43 3.53
CA TRP A 50 7.84 -18.46 3.45
C TRP A 50 7.31 -19.87 3.70
N LEU A 51 7.85 -20.86 3.00
CA LEU A 51 7.38 -22.26 3.08
C LEU A 51 7.61 -22.93 4.44
N GLN A 52 8.45 -22.34 5.30
CA GLN A 52 8.62 -22.77 6.69
C GLN A 52 7.48 -22.28 7.59
N ARG A 53 6.76 -21.23 7.18
CA ARG A 53 5.74 -20.53 7.98
C ARG A 53 4.33 -20.70 7.44
N TYR A 54 4.19 -20.73 6.12
CA TYR A 54 2.92 -20.67 5.41
C TYR A 54 2.78 -21.80 4.39
N SER A 55 1.54 -22.04 3.97
CA SER A 55 1.23 -23.10 3.00
C SER A 55 1.88 -22.85 1.63
N ASN A 56 2.36 -23.92 1.00
CA ASN A 56 2.76 -23.89 -0.40
C ASN A 56 1.56 -23.65 -1.32
N ASP A 57 0.37 -24.14 -0.97
CA ASP A 57 -0.83 -23.96 -1.79
C ASP A 57 -1.26 -22.49 -1.82
N TRP A 58 -1.14 -21.79 -0.68
CA TRP A 58 -1.31 -20.34 -0.62
C TRP A 58 -0.30 -19.62 -1.50
N LEU A 59 0.98 -19.99 -1.43
CA LEU A 59 2.00 -19.36 -2.27
C LEU A 59 1.69 -19.51 -3.77
N GLN A 60 1.30 -20.70 -4.21
CA GLN A 60 0.95 -20.93 -5.62
C GLN A 60 -0.30 -20.13 -6.00
N SER A 61 -1.36 -20.18 -5.18
CA SER A 61 -2.59 -19.43 -5.41
C SER A 61 -2.34 -17.91 -5.50
N PHE A 62 -1.54 -17.35 -4.60
CA PHE A 62 -1.22 -15.92 -4.60
C PHE A 62 -0.38 -15.51 -5.82
N ILE A 63 0.49 -16.39 -6.32
CA ILE A 63 1.22 -16.14 -7.58
C ILE A 63 0.27 -16.21 -8.78
N GLU A 64 -0.62 -17.20 -8.82
CA GLU A 64 -1.61 -17.38 -9.90
C GLU A 64 -2.59 -16.22 -9.99
N GLN A 65 -3.00 -15.67 -8.85
CA GLN A 65 -3.83 -14.46 -8.75
C GLN A 65 -3.05 -13.17 -9.05
N GLY A 66 -1.72 -13.25 -9.15
CA GLY A 66 -0.84 -12.12 -9.41
C GLY A 66 -0.65 -11.21 -8.20
N TRP A 67 -0.86 -11.68 -6.97
CA TRP A 67 -0.64 -10.94 -5.73
C TRP A 67 0.82 -10.97 -5.28
N ILE A 68 1.51 -12.09 -5.53
CA ILE A 68 2.93 -12.24 -5.24
C ILE A 68 3.70 -12.34 -6.56
N GLU A 69 4.84 -11.65 -6.62
CA GLU A 69 5.85 -11.86 -7.65
C GLU A 69 7.13 -12.47 -7.08
N LYS A 70 7.80 -13.29 -7.91
CA LYS A 70 9.10 -13.88 -7.61
C LYS A 70 10.20 -13.00 -8.18
N LEU A 71 11.16 -12.65 -7.33
CA LEU A 71 12.32 -11.87 -7.67
C LEU A 71 13.59 -12.73 -7.66
N SER A 72 14.47 -12.48 -8.63
CA SER A 72 15.83 -13.06 -8.65
C SER A 72 16.83 -12.23 -7.85
N LEU A 73 16.41 -11.07 -7.35
CA LEU A 73 17.25 -10.09 -6.68
C LEU A 73 16.70 -9.78 -5.30
N PHE A 74 17.62 -9.68 -4.36
CA PHE A 74 17.40 -9.11 -3.04
C PHE A 74 17.01 -7.63 -3.15
N LEU A 75 16.00 -7.21 -2.41
CA LEU A 75 15.68 -5.78 -2.24
C LEU A 75 15.57 -5.44 -0.75
N PRO A 76 16.22 -4.35 -0.29
CA PRO A 76 15.98 -3.83 1.06
C PRO A 76 14.68 -3.02 1.10
N ALA A 77 14.03 -2.99 2.26
CA ALA A 77 12.92 -2.09 2.52
C ALA A 77 13.39 -0.62 2.41
N PRO A 78 12.54 0.30 1.92
CA PRO A 78 12.88 1.71 1.89
C PRO A 78 13.19 2.25 3.29
N ASN A 79 14.34 2.92 3.43
CA ASN A 79 14.84 3.36 4.73
C ASN A 79 14.61 4.85 5.05
N LEU A 80 13.70 5.52 4.36
CA LEU A 80 13.49 6.96 4.50
C LEU A 80 12.25 7.27 5.34
N PRO A 81 12.28 8.36 6.15
CA PRO A 81 11.08 8.94 6.74
C PRO A 81 10.03 9.25 5.67
N LEU A 82 8.74 9.17 6.02
CA LEU A 82 7.63 9.26 5.06
C LEU A 82 7.59 10.60 4.29
N ASP A 83 7.85 11.70 4.98
CA ASP A 83 7.94 13.06 4.43
C ASP A 83 9.08 13.21 3.42
N GLN A 84 10.14 12.41 3.56
CA GLN A 84 11.25 12.35 2.62
C GLN A 84 11.00 11.33 1.51
N PHE A 85 10.29 10.22 1.80
CA PHE A 85 10.04 9.15 0.84
C PHE A 85 8.99 9.53 -0.21
N LEU A 86 7.87 10.13 0.20
CA LEU A 86 6.77 10.51 -0.71
C LEU A 86 7.22 11.36 -1.91
N PRO A 87 8.10 12.39 -1.75
CA PRO A 87 8.68 13.13 -2.87
C PRO A 87 9.38 12.27 -3.93
N TYR A 88 9.99 11.14 -3.56
CA TYR A 88 10.68 10.26 -4.51
C TYR A 88 9.71 9.44 -5.36
N VAL A 89 8.56 9.04 -4.80
CA VAL A 89 7.61 8.14 -5.46
C VAL A 89 6.44 8.87 -6.13
N VAL A 90 6.15 10.13 -5.78
CA VAL A 90 4.93 10.83 -6.21
C VAL A 90 4.76 10.89 -7.73
N ALA A 91 5.85 11.01 -8.50
CA ALA A 91 5.79 11.07 -9.96
C ALA A 91 5.33 9.77 -10.60
N SER A 92 5.46 8.64 -9.89
CA SER A 92 4.98 7.32 -10.29
C SER A 92 3.61 6.98 -9.71
N LEU A 93 3.05 7.84 -8.85
CA LEU A 93 1.76 7.63 -8.19
C LEU A 93 0.65 8.55 -8.69
N SER A 94 1.00 9.77 -9.12
CA SER A 94 0.04 10.83 -9.48
C SER A 94 0.34 11.38 -10.86
N GLY A 95 -0.69 11.45 -11.72
CA GLY A 95 -0.60 12.14 -13.01
C GLY A 95 -0.24 13.63 -12.91
N LYS A 96 -0.51 14.27 -11.76
CA LYS A 96 -0.17 15.68 -11.47
C LYS A 96 1.02 15.86 -10.52
N ARG A 97 1.66 14.77 -10.09
CA ARG A 97 2.76 14.78 -9.10
C ARG A 97 2.39 15.44 -7.78
N ARG A 98 1.12 15.35 -7.38
CA ARG A 98 0.60 15.83 -6.09
C ARG A 98 -0.02 14.66 -5.35
N ALA A 99 0.40 14.47 -4.11
CA ALA A 99 -0.13 13.45 -3.24
C ALA A 99 0.00 13.84 -1.77
N ALA A 100 -0.87 13.28 -0.94
CA ALA A 100 -0.75 13.35 0.52
C ALA A 100 -1.04 11.99 1.14
N ILE A 101 -0.57 11.78 2.35
CA ILE A 101 -0.86 10.61 3.17
C ILE A 101 -1.52 11.13 4.43
N GLY A 102 -2.72 10.64 4.72
CA GLY A 102 -3.45 10.94 5.94
C GLY A 102 -3.68 9.69 6.79
N SER A 103 -4.07 9.89 8.05
CA SER A 103 -4.63 8.85 8.90
C SER A 103 -6.15 8.75 8.75
N ASP A 104 -6.72 7.64 9.22
CA ASP A 104 -8.15 7.44 9.40
C ASP A 104 -8.79 8.35 10.48
N GLU A 105 -7.98 9.04 11.27
CA GLU A 105 -8.40 10.10 12.20
C GLU A 105 -8.37 11.51 11.58
N GLY A 106 -7.91 11.64 10.33
CA GLY A 106 -7.93 12.90 9.58
C GLY A 106 -6.67 13.76 9.70
N PHE A 107 -5.58 13.22 10.26
CA PHE A 107 -4.30 13.94 10.34
C PHE A 107 -3.51 13.79 9.05
N CYS A 108 -2.94 14.89 8.53
CA CYS A 108 -1.97 14.82 7.44
C CYS A 108 -0.61 14.36 7.97
N LEU A 109 -0.11 13.24 7.45
CA LEU A 109 1.18 12.63 7.85
C LEU A 109 2.32 13.04 6.91
N ALA A 110 2.05 13.16 5.61
CA ALA A 110 3.01 13.61 4.61
C ALA A 110 2.27 14.22 3.40
N ARG A 111 2.94 15.11 2.67
CA ARG A 111 2.38 15.74 1.46
C ARG A 111 3.46 16.19 0.49
N VAL A 112 3.11 16.20 -0.79
CA VAL A 112 3.92 16.75 -1.88
C VAL A 112 3.02 17.52 -2.83
N GLY A 113 3.39 18.77 -3.12
CA GLY A 113 2.67 19.65 -4.03
C GLY A 113 1.31 20.18 -3.54
N TYR A 114 0.84 19.76 -2.36
CA TYR A 114 -0.24 20.42 -1.62
C TYR A 114 0.31 21.45 -0.64
N SER A 115 -0.46 22.51 -0.40
CA SER A 115 -0.28 23.32 0.81
C SER A 115 -0.63 22.51 2.06
N GLN A 116 -0.22 22.99 3.24
CA GLN A 116 -0.59 22.34 4.50
C GLN A 116 -2.12 22.34 4.69
N GLU A 117 -2.75 23.49 4.46
CA GLU A 117 -4.19 23.67 4.61
C GLU A 117 -5.00 22.76 3.67
N GLU A 118 -4.56 22.63 2.41
CA GLU A 118 -5.19 21.71 1.44
C GLU A 118 -5.08 20.25 1.91
N ALA A 119 -3.89 19.83 2.35
CA ALA A 119 -3.65 18.45 2.75
C ALA A 119 -4.39 18.08 4.05
N ASP A 120 -4.46 19.01 5.01
CA ASP A 120 -5.23 18.82 6.25
C ASP A 120 -6.72 18.70 5.94
N MET A 121 -7.25 19.59 5.10
CA MET A 121 -8.65 19.53 4.67
C MET A 121 -8.99 18.21 3.97
N LEU A 122 -8.14 17.76 3.04
CA LEU A 122 -8.34 16.50 2.34
C LEU A 122 -8.21 15.28 3.26
N SER A 123 -7.33 15.34 4.26
CA SER A 123 -7.16 14.27 5.26
C SER A 123 -8.42 14.12 6.12
N VAL A 124 -8.99 15.22 6.59
CA VAL A 124 -10.27 15.22 7.33
C VAL A 124 -11.41 14.67 6.45
N ALA A 125 -11.51 15.13 5.20
CA ALA A 125 -12.52 14.62 4.27
C ALA A 125 -12.38 13.11 4.05
N ALA A 126 -11.16 12.61 3.86
CA ALA A 126 -10.90 11.20 3.69
C ALA A 126 -11.28 10.37 4.92
N ALA A 127 -11.02 10.86 6.14
CA ALA A 127 -11.44 10.22 7.38
C ALA A 127 -12.98 10.11 7.48
N ASP A 128 -13.70 11.17 7.13
CA ASP A 128 -15.17 11.16 7.09
C ASP A 128 -15.70 10.09 6.11
N PHE A 129 -15.08 9.99 4.92
CA PHE A 129 -15.42 8.97 3.93
C PHE A 129 -15.08 7.56 4.40
N SER A 130 -13.92 7.34 5.02
CA SER A 130 -13.56 6.04 5.60
C SER A 130 -14.59 5.60 6.64
N GLY A 131 -14.94 6.49 7.58
CA GLY A 131 -15.97 6.23 8.58
C GLY A 131 -17.35 5.96 7.95
N PHE A 132 -17.71 6.66 6.88
CA PHE A 132 -18.93 6.37 6.11
C PHE A 132 -18.87 4.96 5.50
N MET A 133 -17.79 4.60 4.81
CA MET A 133 -17.59 3.30 4.16
C MET A 133 -17.69 2.15 5.16
N LEU A 134 -17.02 2.25 6.31
CA LEU A 134 -17.07 1.25 7.38
C LEU A 134 -18.51 1.03 7.88
N ARG A 135 -19.26 2.12 8.12
CA ARG A 135 -20.67 2.02 8.53
C ARG A 135 -21.55 1.39 7.45
N GLN A 136 -21.30 1.65 6.18
CA GLN A 136 -22.07 1.03 5.10
C GLN A 136 -21.75 -0.46 4.94
N LYS A 137 -20.48 -0.87 5.08
CA LYS A 137 -20.08 -2.28 5.08
C LYS A 137 -20.81 -3.04 6.19
N GLN A 138 -20.89 -2.48 7.41
CA GLN A 138 -21.66 -3.05 8.52
C GLN A 138 -23.16 -3.17 8.25
N ARG A 139 -23.71 -2.34 7.36
CA ARG A 139 -25.12 -2.38 6.93
C ARG A 139 -25.36 -3.33 5.76
N GLY A 140 -24.33 -4.06 5.31
CA GLY A 140 -24.42 -5.00 4.19
C GLY A 140 -24.31 -4.35 2.82
N TRP A 141 -23.75 -3.13 2.73
CA TRP A 141 -23.42 -2.58 1.41
C TRP A 141 -22.33 -3.42 0.77
N ALA A 142 -22.67 -4.13 -0.31
CA ALA A 142 -21.82 -5.10 -0.99
C ALA A 142 -20.69 -4.48 -1.82
N VAL A 143 -20.41 -3.18 -1.64
CA VAL A 143 -19.36 -2.48 -2.37
C VAL A 143 -18.08 -2.56 -1.54
N GLU A 144 -17.17 -3.43 -1.96
CA GLU A 144 -15.79 -3.49 -1.48
C GLU A 144 -14.98 -2.36 -2.11
N SER A 145 -15.26 -1.12 -1.72
CA SER A 145 -14.51 0.04 -2.20
C SER A 145 -13.35 0.37 -1.27
N GLN A 146 -12.13 0.06 -1.73
CA GLN A 146 -10.89 0.53 -1.13
C GLN A 146 -10.49 1.93 -1.63
N ALA A 147 -11.24 2.48 -2.59
CA ALA A 147 -10.96 3.80 -3.12
C ALA A 147 -12.22 4.57 -3.49
N ILE A 148 -12.12 5.90 -3.43
CA ILE A 148 -13.14 6.85 -3.87
C ILE A 148 -12.45 7.85 -4.79
N SER A 149 -13.11 8.23 -5.89
CA SER A 149 -12.58 9.19 -6.84
C SER A 149 -13.58 10.31 -7.09
N PHE A 150 -13.10 11.55 -7.05
CA PHE A 150 -13.86 12.76 -7.29
C PHE A 150 -13.54 13.28 -8.69
N PHE A 151 -14.57 13.60 -9.46
CA PHE A 151 -14.43 14.11 -10.82
C PHE A 151 -15.01 15.52 -10.88
N GLN A 152 -14.29 16.44 -11.53
CA GLN A 152 -14.82 17.79 -11.82
C GLN A 152 -15.66 17.81 -13.11
N GLN A 153 -15.33 16.93 -14.06
CA GLN A 153 -15.97 16.83 -15.35
C GLN A 153 -17.01 15.71 -15.36
N VAL A 154 -18.10 15.92 -16.10
CA VAL A 154 -19.22 14.97 -16.19
C VAL A 154 -18.94 13.78 -17.11
N ASP A 155 -17.84 13.80 -17.87
CA ASP A 155 -17.40 12.70 -18.73
C ASP A 155 -16.62 11.62 -17.97
N LEU A 156 -16.25 11.88 -16.71
CA LEU A 156 -15.64 10.93 -15.77
C LEU A 156 -14.34 10.28 -16.29
N LEU A 157 -13.58 10.97 -17.15
CA LEU A 157 -12.40 10.40 -17.79
C LEU A 157 -11.21 10.24 -16.83
N ILE A 158 -10.83 11.33 -16.15
CA ILE A 158 -9.72 11.35 -15.21
C ILE A 158 -10.23 11.97 -13.92
N PRO A 159 -10.05 11.31 -12.76
CA PRO A 159 -10.44 11.90 -11.50
C PRO A 159 -9.57 13.10 -11.18
N GLU A 160 -10.17 14.10 -10.53
CA GLU A 160 -9.44 15.21 -9.97
C GLU A 160 -8.69 14.78 -8.72
N THR A 161 -9.32 13.97 -7.86
CA THR A 161 -8.68 13.46 -6.66
C THR A 161 -9.21 12.09 -6.33
N SER A 162 -8.34 11.22 -5.86
CA SER A 162 -8.72 9.90 -5.37
C SER A 162 -8.21 9.70 -3.95
N PHE A 163 -9.04 9.09 -3.12
CA PHE A 163 -8.69 8.57 -1.82
C PHE A 163 -8.54 7.07 -1.95
N VAL A 164 -7.37 6.54 -1.58
CA VAL A 164 -7.06 5.11 -1.58
C VAL A 164 -6.79 4.70 -0.14
N PHE A 165 -7.66 3.87 0.42
CA PHE A 165 -7.61 3.45 1.81
C PHE A 165 -6.81 2.15 1.97
N LEU A 166 -5.95 2.11 2.98
CA LEU A 166 -5.10 0.96 3.32
C LEU A 166 -5.10 0.78 4.84
N TRP A 167 -5.18 -0.46 5.31
CA TRP A 167 -5.15 -0.79 6.73
C TRP A 167 -3.86 -1.51 7.08
N ILE A 168 -2.94 -0.82 7.76
CA ILE A 168 -1.59 -1.31 8.07
C ILE A 168 -1.43 -1.35 9.59
N ASP A 169 -1.14 -2.53 10.15
CA ASP A 169 -0.86 -2.74 11.57
C ASP A 169 -1.92 -2.13 12.52
N ASN A 170 -3.20 -2.37 12.21
CA ASN A 170 -4.39 -1.84 12.91
C ASN A 170 -4.61 -0.32 12.79
N ALA A 171 -3.81 0.38 11.99
CA ALA A 171 -4.02 1.80 11.69
C ALA A 171 -4.53 1.99 10.25
N GLY A 172 -5.48 2.89 10.08
CA GLY A 172 -5.96 3.27 8.75
C GLY A 172 -5.12 4.38 8.15
N TYR A 173 -4.74 4.19 6.90
CA TYR A 173 -4.04 5.17 6.09
C TYR A 173 -4.89 5.50 4.87
N VAL A 174 -4.79 6.75 4.42
CA VAL A 174 -5.32 7.17 3.13
C VAL A 174 -4.22 7.78 2.30
N LEU A 175 -4.05 7.26 1.09
CA LEU A 175 -3.26 7.88 0.05
C LEU A 175 -4.20 8.77 -0.78
N ILE A 176 -3.97 10.07 -0.71
CA ILE A 176 -4.69 11.10 -1.46
C ILE A 176 -3.87 11.41 -2.70
N ILE A 177 -4.44 11.16 -3.88
CA ILE A 177 -3.76 11.27 -5.17
C ILE A 177 -4.49 12.28 -6.05
N ASP A 178 -3.78 13.31 -6.53
CA ASP A 178 -4.33 14.27 -7.49
C ASP A 178 -4.18 13.75 -8.93
N GLY A 179 -5.18 13.97 -9.76
CA GLY A 179 -5.23 13.46 -11.13
C GLY A 179 -5.37 11.94 -11.20
N GLU A 180 -4.89 11.35 -12.31
CA GLU A 180 -4.91 9.90 -12.53
C GLU A 180 -4.11 9.15 -11.44
N PRO A 181 -4.73 8.18 -10.74
CA PRO A 181 -4.03 7.29 -9.81
C PRO A 181 -3.19 6.25 -10.55
N LEU A 182 -1.87 6.36 -10.44
CA LEU A 182 -0.90 5.46 -11.07
C LEU A 182 -0.42 4.39 -10.06
N THR A 183 -1.36 3.78 -9.33
CA THR A 183 -1.07 2.82 -8.26
C THR A 183 -0.58 1.47 -8.77
N ASN A 184 -0.78 1.16 -10.05
CA ASN A 184 -0.18 0.00 -10.70
C ASN A 184 1.31 0.24 -11.00
N SER A 185 2.10 0.50 -9.96
CA SER A 185 3.52 0.79 -10.07
C SER A 185 4.30 0.19 -8.89
N ARG A 186 5.58 -0.13 -9.12
CA ARG A 186 6.48 -0.59 -8.06
C ARG A 186 6.66 0.44 -6.95
N ALA A 187 6.62 1.73 -7.30
CA ALA A 187 6.70 2.83 -6.35
C ALA A 187 5.57 2.79 -5.31
N PHE A 188 4.38 2.30 -5.69
CA PHE A 188 3.27 2.09 -4.76
C PHE A 188 3.56 0.96 -3.75
N VAL A 189 4.10 -0.17 -4.23
CA VAL A 189 4.53 -1.28 -3.35
C VAL A 189 5.59 -0.81 -2.36
N GLU A 190 6.59 -0.08 -2.84
CA GLU A 190 7.66 0.48 -2.01
C GLU A 190 7.11 1.48 -0.97
N LEU A 191 6.13 2.31 -1.33
CA LEU A 191 5.48 3.22 -0.40
C LEU A 191 4.78 2.49 0.75
N VAL A 192 4.00 1.45 0.44
CA VAL A 192 3.30 0.67 1.47
C VAL A 192 4.29 -0.10 2.34
N TRP A 193 5.38 -0.62 1.74
CA TRP A 193 6.44 -1.26 2.49
C TRP A 193 7.17 -0.28 3.42
N ALA A 194 7.43 0.95 2.96
CA ALA A 194 7.99 2.02 3.77
C ALA A 194 7.05 2.38 4.94
N LEU A 195 5.74 2.48 4.70
CA LEU A 195 4.75 2.75 5.76
C LEU A 195 4.76 1.66 6.83
N LYS A 196 4.67 0.39 6.42
CA LYS A 196 4.68 -0.76 7.35
C LYS A 196 5.96 -0.84 8.16
N THR A 197 7.12 -0.69 7.53
CA THR A 197 8.41 -0.77 8.23
C THR A 197 8.78 0.51 9.00
N SER A 198 8.14 1.64 8.72
CA SER A 198 8.30 2.87 9.51
C SER A 198 7.67 2.72 10.90
N GLY A 199 6.56 2.00 11.03
CA GLY A 199 5.94 1.69 12.33
C GLY A 199 6.87 0.90 13.26
N LEU A 200 7.70 0.01 12.71
CA LEU A 200 8.70 -0.76 13.46
C LEU A 200 9.78 0.12 14.11
N ARG A 201 9.98 1.37 13.65
CA ARG A 201 11.06 2.25 14.13
C ARG A 201 10.77 2.92 15.46
N PHE A 202 9.51 2.95 15.89
CA PHE A 202 9.10 3.58 17.15
C PHE A 202 8.99 2.59 18.33
N LEU A 203 9.34 1.31 18.12
CA LEU A 203 9.30 0.25 19.12
C LEU A 203 10.67 -0.04 19.78
N ASN A 204 11.70 0.77 19.53
CA ASN A 204 13.02 0.67 20.15
C ASN A 204 13.31 1.84 21.10
#